data_AF-A0A963GHY9-F1
#
_entry.id   AF-A0A963GHY9-F1
#
_cell.length_a   1.000
_cell.length_b   1.000
_cell.length_c   1.000
_cell.angle_alpha   90.00
_cell.angle_beta   90.00
_cell.angle_gamma   90.00
#
_symmetry.space_group_name_H-M   'P 1'
#
loop_
_entity.id
_entity.type
_entity.pdbx_description
1 polymer ?
#
loop_
_entity_poly.entity_id
_entity_poly.type
_entity_poly.pdbx_seq_one_letter_code
_entity_poly.pdbx_strand_id
1 'polypeptide(L)'
;MKLADSLLHLFCNYSATGALSGREIPPQWSGVEWTKVEMRSLTERVYELRNCRIDDTAVVLLCDLLLRESSSLSLAACVVSNGGEGVKLLQEPEMWSTYPPRFEALPFGFEDLRPESGAYTFVLELAEPLESTARQTLESQLNLWLLCVMAGGYALAPIEPKFNYVEPYDSIVAFQATIEWTIFKLRAHPAAIDALVNIFSKFGQEIQRVTRLTIE
;
A
#
# COMPACT_ATOMS: atom_id res chain seq x y z
N MET A 1 1.04 22.66 5.50
CA MET A 1 -0.31 22.55 6.11
C MET A 1 -1.26 21.71 5.26
N LYS A 2 -1.58 22.07 4.00
CA LYS A 2 -2.33 21.20 3.06
C LYS A 2 -1.66 19.84 2.80
N LEU A 3 -0.33 19.81 2.89
CA LEU A 3 0.47 18.64 2.58
C LEU A 3 0.23 17.45 3.52
N ALA A 4 0.14 17.66 4.83
CA ALA A 4 -0.16 16.57 5.78
C ALA A 4 -1.55 15.97 5.53
N ASP A 5 -2.53 16.83 5.25
CA ASP A 5 -3.89 16.40 4.91
C ASP A 5 -3.90 15.60 3.60
N SER A 6 -3.11 15.99 2.59
CA SER A 6 -2.95 15.23 1.34
C SER A 6 -2.29 13.87 1.56
N LEU A 7 -1.29 13.77 2.43
CA LEU A 7 -0.63 12.49 2.75
C LEU A 7 -1.55 11.55 3.51
N LEU A 8 -2.34 12.07 4.46
CA LEU A 8 -3.36 11.28 5.14
C LEU A 8 -4.46 10.83 4.19
N HIS A 9 -4.87 11.68 3.26
CA HIS A 9 -5.83 11.30 2.22
C HIS A 9 -5.27 10.20 1.30
N LEU A 10 -3.98 10.28 0.94
CA LEU A 10 -3.29 9.21 0.21
C LEU A 10 -3.28 7.91 1.03
N PHE A 11 -2.93 7.97 2.31
CA PHE A 11 -2.94 6.82 3.21
C PHE A 11 -4.32 6.17 3.31
N CYS A 12 -5.39 6.95 3.53
CA CYS A 12 -6.75 6.44 3.60
C CYS A 12 -7.20 5.82 2.27
N ASN A 13 -6.98 6.51 1.14
CA ASN A 13 -7.30 5.96 -0.18
C ASN A 13 -6.54 4.67 -0.48
N TYR A 14 -5.26 4.62 -0.10
CA TYR A 14 -4.42 3.46 -0.29
C TYR A 14 -4.84 2.29 0.61
N SER A 15 -5.27 2.56 1.85
CA SER A 15 -5.83 1.53 2.73
C SER A 15 -7.06 0.85 2.13
N ALA A 16 -7.88 1.62 1.41
CA ALA A 16 -9.09 1.15 0.78
C ALA A 16 -8.84 0.25 -0.45
N THR A 17 -7.62 0.17 -0.97
CA THR A 17 -7.28 -0.76 -2.06
C THR A 17 -7.01 -2.19 -1.56
N GLY A 18 -6.93 -2.40 -0.24
CA GLY A 18 -6.48 -3.68 0.34
C GLY A 18 -4.98 -3.72 0.63
N ALA A 19 -4.19 -2.79 0.10
CA ALA A 19 -2.73 -2.80 0.20
C ALA A 19 -2.18 -2.86 1.64
N LEU A 20 -2.89 -2.24 2.58
CA LEU A 20 -2.50 -2.14 4.00
C LEU A 20 -3.08 -3.26 4.88
N SER A 21 -3.69 -4.27 4.26
CA SER A 21 -4.07 -5.49 4.96
C SER A 21 -2.83 -6.29 5.35
N GLY A 22 -2.93 -6.94 6.51
CA GLY A 22 -1.93 -7.89 6.99
C GLY A 22 -2.33 -9.33 6.71
N ARG A 23 -1.58 -10.26 7.31
CA ARG A 23 -1.78 -11.69 7.12
C ARG A 23 -3.21 -12.15 7.41
N GLU A 24 -3.82 -11.57 8.44
CA GLU A 24 -5.12 -12.00 9.00
C GLU A 24 -6.29 -11.11 8.59
N ILE A 25 -6.05 -10.00 7.89
CA ILE A 25 -7.08 -9.05 7.50
C ILE A 25 -7.42 -9.29 6.03
N PRO A 26 -8.65 -9.73 5.69
CA PRO A 26 -9.03 -9.88 4.29
C PRO A 26 -8.94 -8.53 3.54
N PRO A 27 -8.25 -8.45 2.39
CA PRO A 27 -8.05 -7.19 1.67
C PRO A 27 -9.34 -6.43 1.34
N GLN A 28 -10.44 -7.13 1.07
CA GLN A 28 -11.78 -6.56 0.85
C GLN A 28 -12.30 -5.75 2.05
N TRP A 29 -11.91 -6.11 3.27
CA TRP A 29 -12.35 -5.43 4.49
C TRP A 29 -11.39 -4.32 4.93
N SER A 30 -10.27 -4.17 4.24
CA SER A 30 -9.26 -3.17 4.56
C SER A 30 -9.76 -1.76 4.30
N GLY A 31 -9.49 -0.86 5.25
CA GLY A 31 -9.86 0.54 5.12
C GLY A 31 -9.58 1.36 6.37
N VAL A 32 -9.47 2.66 6.16
CA VAL A 32 -9.36 3.69 7.19
C VAL A 32 -10.19 4.88 6.73
N GLU A 33 -11.06 5.36 7.61
CA GLU A 33 -11.82 6.58 7.38
C GLU A 33 -11.22 7.72 8.19
N TRP A 34 -11.06 8.87 7.57
CA TRP A 34 -10.65 10.09 8.26
C TRP A 34 -11.86 10.97 8.49
N THR A 35 -12.17 11.27 9.76
CA THR A 35 -13.43 11.93 10.12
C THR A 35 -13.29 13.35 10.64
N LYS A 36 -12.17 13.68 11.30
CA LYS A 36 -11.99 14.99 11.92
C LYS A 36 -10.53 15.40 12.01
N VAL A 37 -10.29 16.70 11.82
CA VAL A 37 -9.06 17.36 12.27
C VAL A 37 -9.40 18.32 13.38
N GLU A 38 -8.71 18.18 14.50
CA GLU A 38 -8.79 19.12 15.60
C GLU A 38 -7.45 19.79 15.79
N MET A 39 -7.46 21.12 15.80
CA MET A 39 -6.29 21.90 16.18
C MET A 39 -6.32 22.07 17.70
N ARG A 40 -5.50 21.29 18.42
CA ARG A 40 -5.39 21.39 19.88
C ARG A 40 -4.54 22.58 20.31
N SER A 41 -3.56 22.95 19.50
CA SER A 41 -2.73 24.15 19.68
C SER A 41 -2.22 24.65 18.34
N LEU A 42 -1.49 25.78 18.33
CA LEU A 42 -0.86 26.32 17.11
C LEU A 42 0.13 25.33 16.46
N THR A 43 0.66 24.38 17.23
CA THR A 43 1.68 23.42 16.81
C THR A 43 1.21 21.97 16.88
N GLU A 44 -0.02 21.72 17.37
CA GLU A 44 -0.56 20.37 17.55
C GLU A 44 -1.86 20.20 16.78
N ARG A 45 -1.89 19.15 15.95
CA ARG A 45 -3.07 18.71 15.22
C ARG A 45 -3.34 17.26 15.57
N VAL A 46 -4.61 16.97 15.77
CA VAL A 46 -5.09 15.62 16.03
C VAL A 46 -5.97 15.21 14.86
N TYR A 47 -5.62 14.08 14.29
CA TYR A 47 -6.33 13.45 13.19
C TYR A 47 -7.05 12.23 13.76
N GLU A 48 -8.38 12.23 13.70
CA GLU A 48 -9.19 11.11 14.13
C GLU A 48 -9.43 10.16 12.95
N LEU A 49 -8.89 8.95 13.08
CA LEU A 49 -9.09 7.86 12.15
C LEU A 49 -10.13 6.89 12.73
N ARG A 50 -11.10 6.47 11.92
CA ARG A 50 -12.18 5.56 12.28
C ARG A 50 -12.20 4.37 11.34
N ASN A 51 -12.91 3.32 11.78
CA ASN A 51 -13.07 2.08 11.02
C ASN A 51 -11.73 1.51 10.55
N CYS A 52 -10.68 1.67 11.37
CA CYS A 52 -9.33 1.23 11.05
C CYS A 52 -9.28 -0.30 11.00
N ARG A 53 -9.28 -0.84 9.79
CA ARG A 53 -9.11 -2.26 9.49
C ARG A 53 -7.87 -2.41 8.63
N ILE A 54 -6.71 -2.23 9.24
CA ILE A 54 -5.40 -2.34 8.61
C ILE A 54 -4.48 -3.08 9.58
N ASP A 55 -3.38 -3.61 9.08
CA ASP A 55 -2.37 -4.19 9.95
C ASP A 55 -1.72 -3.09 10.80
N ASP A 56 -1.40 -3.36 12.06
CA ASP A 56 -0.78 -2.37 12.95
C ASP A 56 0.55 -1.86 12.40
N THR A 57 1.29 -2.70 11.66
CA THR A 57 2.54 -2.32 11.00
C THR A 57 2.34 -1.34 9.83
N ALA A 58 1.11 -1.19 9.31
CA ALA A 58 0.79 -0.20 8.27
C ALA A 58 1.00 1.24 8.77
N VAL A 59 1.03 1.48 10.08
CA VAL A 59 1.38 2.78 10.67
C VAL A 59 2.78 3.23 10.26
N VAL A 60 3.72 2.29 10.06
CA VAL A 60 5.09 2.60 9.59
C VAL A 60 5.06 3.27 8.23
N LEU A 61 4.14 2.86 7.34
CA LEU A 61 3.97 3.49 6.05
C LEU A 61 3.49 4.95 6.18
N LEU A 62 2.57 5.24 7.10
CA LEU A 62 2.17 6.63 7.37
C LEU A 62 3.35 7.45 7.89
N CYS A 63 4.18 6.87 8.77
CA CYS A 63 5.40 7.51 9.25
C CYS A 63 6.35 7.84 8.09
N ASP A 64 6.56 6.93 7.14
CA ASP A 64 7.43 7.18 5.98
C ASP A 64 6.94 8.31 5.10
N LEU A 65 5.63 8.34 4.80
CA LEU A 65 4.99 9.41 4.03
C LEU A 65 5.23 10.78 4.70
N LEU A 66 5.06 10.85 6.02
CA LEU A 66 5.28 12.08 6.80
C LEU A 66 6.77 12.45 6.89
N LEU A 67 7.65 11.45 7.05
CA LEU A 67 9.10 11.64 7.16
C LEU A 67 9.70 12.18 5.87
N ARG A 68 9.23 11.71 4.70
CA ARG A 68 9.63 12.28 3.41
C ARG A 68 9.41 13.79 3.36
N GLU A 69 8.27 14.25 3.86
CA GLU A 69 7.89 15.67 3.85
C GLU A 69 8.29 16.40 5.14
N SER A 70 9.14 15.81 5.98
CA SER A 70 9.52 16.36 7.29
C SER A 70 10.13 17.76 7.19
N SER A 71 10.96 18.04 6.19
CA SER A 71 11.53 19.37 5.94
C SER A 71 10.45 20.41 5.60
N SER A 72 9.38 20.00 4.93
CA SER A 72 8.26 20.85 4.52
C SER A 72 7.21 21.01 5.62
N LEU A 73 7.07 20.02 6.50
CA LEU A 73 6.06 19.97 7.55
C LEU A 73 6.55 20.49 8.90
N SER A 74 7.87 20.63 9.11
CA SER A 74 8.45 20.99 10.42
C SER A 74 7.93 20.11 11.56
N LEU A 75 7.83 18.80 11.30
CA LEU A 75 7.33 17.82 12.26
C LEU A 75 8.33 17.61 13.40
N ALA A 76 7.94 17.99 14.61
CA ALA A 76 8.72 17.71 15.82
C ALA A 76 8.47 16.30 16.37
N ALA A 77 7.22 15.82 16.31
CA ALA A 77 6.81 14.50 16.77
C ALA A 77 5.54 14.03 16.04
N CYS A 78 5.39 12.72 15.88
CA CYS A 78 4.15 12.06 15.48
C CYS A 78 3.80 11.03 16.55
N VAL A 79 2.56 11.08 17.05
CA VAL A 79 2.07 10.18 18.09
C VAL A 79 0.82 9.48 17.56
N VAL A 80 0.84 8.15 17.60
CA VAL A 80 -0.33 7.33 17.32
C VAL A 80 -0.90 6.85 18.65
N SER A 81 -2.17 7.13 18.88
CA SER A 81 -2.89 6.73 20.11
C SER A 81 -4.19 6.04 19.75
N ASN A 82 -4.48 4.92 20.41
CA ASN A 82 -5.74 4.18 20.26
C ASN A 82 -6.81 4.59 21.31
N GLY A 83 -6.67 5.77 21.93
CA GLY A 83 -7.53 6.22 23.03
C GLY A 83 -7.13 5.71 24.42
N GLY A 84 -6.06 4.90 24.54
CA GLY A 84 -5.41 4.49 25.80
C GLY A 84 -4.01 5.09 25.99
N GLU A 85 -3.26 4.60 27.00
CA GLU A 85 -1.84 4.94 27.17
C GLU A 85 -1.05 4.54 25.91
N GLY A 86 -0.25 5.46 25.37
CA GLY A 86 0.46 5.27 24.11
C GLY A 86 1.34 4.02 24.14
N VAL A 87 1.03 3.05 23.28
CA VAL A 87 1.85 1.85 23.12
C VAL A 87 3.07 2.23 22.29
N LYS A 88 4.27 1.96 22.81
CA LYS A 88 5.48 2.04 21.98
C LYS A 88 5.41 0.91 20.97
N LEU A 89 5.55 1.23 19.68
CA LEU A 89 5.80 0.23 18.64
C LEU A 89 7.14 -0.43 18.94
N LEU A 90 7.11 -1.53 19.69
CA LEU A 90 8.28 -2.36 19.96
C LEU A 90 8.49 -3.22 18.72
N GLN A 91 9.56 -2.94 17.98
CA GLN A 91 9.99 -3.83 16.91
C GLN A 91 10.56 -5.09 17.56
N GLU A 92 9.94 -6.24 17.30
CA GLU A 92 10.53 -7.52 17.67
C GLU A 92 11.83 -7.71 16.85
N PRO A 93 12.97 -8.03 17.49
CA PRO A 93 14.26 -8.17 16.81
C PRO A 93 14.29 -9.21 15.68
N GLU A 94 13.31 -10.12 15.66
CA GLU A 94 13.22 -11.23 14.72
C GLU A 94 12.33 -10.93 13.49
N MET A 95 11.67 -9.77 13.44
CA MET A 95 10.84 -9.40 12.30
C MET A 95 11.67 -8.97 11.09
N TRP A 96 11.53 -9.73 10.00
CA TRP A 96 12.20 -9.48 8.72
C TRP A 96 11.65 -8.25 7.96
N SER A 97 10.47 -7.78 8.34
CA SER A 97 9.77 -6.64 7.73
C SER A 97 9.05 -5.85 8.81
N THR A 98 9.04 -4.52 8.69
CA THR A 98 8.23 -3.61 9.52
C THR A 98 6.95 -3.15 8.83
N TYR A 99 6.60 -3.79 7.71
CA TYR A 99 5.42 -3.47 6.90
C TYR A 99 4.44 -4.65 6.86
N PRO A 100 3.17 -4.39 6.51
CA PRO A 100 2.16 -5.44 6.42
C PRO A 100 2.60 -6.53 5.45
N PRO A 101 2.54 -7.82 5.85
CA PRO A 101 2.76 -8.93 4.94
C PRO A 101 1.52 -9.12 4.04
N ARG A 102 1.67 -9.93 2.98
CA ARG A 102 0.53 -10.35 2.17
C ARG A 102 -0.49 -11.16 2.99
N PHE A 103 -1.74 -11.08 2.59
CA PHE A 103 -2.83 -11.89 3.13
C PHE A 103 -2.57 -13.38 2.88
N GLU A 104 -2.82 -14.22 3.91
CA GLU A 104 -2.46 -15.64 3.86
C GLU A 104 -3.36 -16.45 2.92
N ALA A 105 -4.66 -16.18 2.96
CA ALA A 105 -5.67 -16.96 2.24
C ALA A 105 -5.99 -16.35 0.87
N LEU A 106 -5.03 -16.35 -0.04
CA LEU A 106 -5.23 -15.83 -1.40
C LEU A 106 -6.35 -16.59 -2.12
N PRO A 107 -7.28 -15.89 -2.80
CA PRO A 107 -8.43 -16.51 -3.48
C PRO A 107 -8.08 -17.13 -4.85
N PHE A 108 -6.80 -17.16 -5.21
CA PHE A 108 -6.27 -17.60 -6.50
C PHE A 108 -4.95 -18.36 -6.32
N GLY A 109 -4.53 -19.08 -7.37
CA GLY A 109 -3.18 -19.66 -7.41
C GLY A 109 -2.13 -18.55 -7.46
N PHE A 110 -1.07 -18.66 -6.65
CA PHE A 110 -0.02 -17.66 -6.56
C PHE A 110 1.35 -18.29 -6.77
N GLU A 111 2.11 -17.72 -7.70
CA GLU A 111 3.50 -18.09 -7.97
C GLU A 111 4.37 -16.84 -7.98
N ASP A 112 5.47 -16.88 -7.22
CA ASP A 112 6.50 -15.85 -7.18
C ASP A 112 7.80 -16.48 -7.67
N LEU A 113 8.09 -16.27 -8.96
CA LEU A 113 9.28 -16.83 -9.59
C LEU A 113 10.54 -16.03 -9.26
N ARG A 114 10.39 -14.89 -8.58
CA ARG A 114 11.41 -13.88 -8.24
C ARG A 114 12.20 -13.43 -9.47
N PRO A 115 12.08 -12.16 -9.88
CA PRO A 115 12.76 -11.72 -11.08
C PRO A 115 14.28 -11.86 -10.96
N GLU A 116 14.90 -12.40 -12.01
CA GLU A 116 16.35 -12.35 -12.19
C GLU A 116 16.81 -10.93 -12.59
N SER A 117 15.86 -10.06 -12.96
CA SER A 117 16.08 -8.72 -13.48
C SER A 117 15.59 -7.61 -12.54
N GLY A 118 15.93 -6.35 -12.82
CA GLY A 118 15.42 -5.19 -12.08
C GLY A 118 13.98 -4.78 -12.42
N ALA A 119 13.21 -5.69 -13.03
CA ALA A 119 11.81 -5.51 -13.42
C ALA A 119 10.95 -6.57 -12.74
N TYR A 120 9.73 -6.21 -12.37
CA TYR A 120 8.71 -7.15 -11.91
C TYR A 120 7.56 -7.13 -12.90
N THR A 121 7.23 -8.28 -13.48
CA THR A 121 6.04 -8.45 -14.32
C THR A 121 4.99 -9.23 -13.56
N PHE A 122 3.82 -8.64 -13.42
CA PHE A 122 2.64 -9.24 -12.81
C PHE A 122 1.75 -9.78 -13.92
N VAL A 123 1.59 -11.09 -13.97
CA VAL A 123 0.70 -11.77 -14.91
C VAL A 123 -0.52 -12.27 -14.15
N LEU A 124 -1.69 -11.71 -14.47
CA LEU A 124 -2.97 -12.12 -13.90
C LEU A 124 -3.74 -12.92 -14.94
N GLU A 125 -4.17 -14.12 -14.56
CA GLU A 125 -5.16 -14.89 -15.31
C GLU A 125 -6.54 -14.63 -14.69
N LEU A 126 -7.51 -14.27 -15.52
CA LEU A 126 -8.89 -14.01 -15.14
C LEU A 126 -9.79 -15.17 -15.60
N ALA A 127 -10.93 -15.33 -14.93
CA ALA A 127 -11.95 -16.30 -15.38
C ALA A 127 -12.60 -15.89 -16.72
N GLU A 128 -12.63 -14.59 -17.02
CA GLU A 128 -13.25 -13.99 -18.20
C GLU A 128 -12.41 -12.80 -18.68
N PRO A 129 -12.52 -12.37 -19.96
CA PRO A 129 -11.79 -11.21 -20.47
C PRO A 129 -12.01 -9.94 -19.65
N LEU A 130 -10.97 -9.10 -19.51
CA LEU A 130 -11.01 -7.90 -18.68
C LEU A 130 -12.08 -6.90 -19.16
N GLU A 131 -13.03 -6.58 -18.28
CA GLU A 131 -14.05 -5.58 -18.55
C GLU A 131 -13.51 -4.14 -18.47
N SER A 132 -14.13 -3.20 -19.17
CA SER A 132 -13.66 -1.80 -19.22
C SER A 132 -13.73 -1.08 -17.86
N THR A 133 -14.79 -1.32 -17.09
CA THR A 133 -14.98 -0.77 -15.74
C THR A 133 -14.00 -1.40 -14.73
N ALA A 134 -13.79 -2.71 -14.84
CA ALA A 134 -12.81 -3.44 -14.05
C ALA A 134 -11.38 -2.94 -14.34
N ARG A 135 -11.04 -2.72 -15.62
CA ARG A 135 -9.78 -2.12 -16.06
C ARG A 135 -9.53 -0.76 -15.40
N GLN A 136 -10.49 0.16 -15.47
CA GLN A 136 -10.35 1.50 -14.89
C GLN A 136 -10.13 1.43 -13.37
N THR A 137 -10.85 0.52 -12.70
CA THR A 137 -10.72 0.30 -11.26
C THR A 137 -9.32 -0.22 -10.91
N LEU A 138 -8.83 -1.22 -11.64
CA LEU A 138 -7.50 -1.79 -11.43
C LEU A 138 -6.41 -0.75 -11.70
N GLU A 139 -6.46 -0.03 -12.83
CA GLU A 139 -5.52 1.04 -13.15
C GLU A 139 -5.50 2.12 -12.06
N SER A 140 -6.66 2.50 -11.51
CA SER A 140 -6.74 3.45 -10.40
C SER A 140 -6.04 2.94 -9.13
N GLN A 141 -6.25 1.67 -8.78
CA GLN A 141 -5.62 1.05 -7.60
C GLN A 141 -4.11 0.91 -7.75
N LEU A 142 -3.63 0.50 -8.93
CA LEU A 142 -2.21 0.43 -9.26
C LEU A 142 -1.55 1.82 -9.27
N ASN A 143 -2.26 2.83 -9.76
CA ASN A 143 -1.80 4.22 -9.67
C ASN A 143 -1.70 4.71 -8.22
N LEU A 144 -2.62 4.36 -7.33
CA LEU A 144 -2.50 4.67 -5.90
C LEU A 144 -1.29 3.98 -5.28
N TRP A 145 -0.98 2.76 -5.67
CA TRP A 145 0.25 2.07 -5.25
C TRP A 145 1.50 2.81 -5.73
N LEU A 146 1.55 3.19 -7.01
CA LEU A 146 2.66 3.97 -7.57
C LEU A 146 2.84 5.28 -6.82
N LEU A 147 1.75 6.03 -6.59
CA LEU A 147 1.76 7.28 -5.84
C LEU A 147 2.25 7.08 -4.41
N CYS A 148 1.86 5.99 -3.75
CA CYS A 148 2.28 5.68 -2.38
C CYS A 148 3.79 5.43 -2.30
N VAL A 149 4.33 4.55 -3.16
CA VAL A 149 5.78 4.28 -3.25
C VAL A 149 6.53 5.56 -3.62
N MET A 150 6.07 6.26 -4.65
CA MET A 150 6.65 7.52 -5.12
C MET A 150 6.47 8.67 -4.15
N ALA A 151 5.67 8.53 -3.09
CA ALA A 151 5.53 9.44 -1.95
C ALA A 151 6.32 8.97 -0.71
N GLY A 152 7.19 7.97 -0.86
CA GLY A 152 8.09 7.50 0.20
C GLY A 152 7.57 6.31 0.99
N GLY A 153 6.37 5.81 0.72
CA GLY A 153 5.87 4.59 1.36
C GLY A 153 6.74 3.38 1.07
N TYR A 154 6.85 2.47 2.04
CA TYR A 154 7.74 1.31 1.99
C TYR A 154 9.22 1.69 1.90
N ALA A 155 9.68 2.62 2.73
CA ALA A 155 11.10 2.99 2.77
C ALA A 155 12.01 1.80 3.11
N LEU A 156 13.11 1.67 2.36
CA LEU A 156 14.10 0.61 2.57
C LEU A 156 15.23 1.13 3.45
N ALA A 157 15.14 0.98 4.77
CA ALA A 157 16.22 1.39 5.67
C ALA A 157 17.57 0.78 5.25
N PRO A 158 18.68 1.54 5.31
CA PRO A 158 18.83 2.89 5.85
C PRO A 158 18.57 4.02 4.84
N ILE A 159 17.99 3.72 3.67
CA ILE A 159 17.72 4.72 2.63
C ILE A 159 16.54 5.60 3.06
N GLU A 160 16.72 6.92 2.98
CA GLU A 160 15.65 7.87 3.31
C GLU A 160 14.43 7.72 2.37
N PRO A 161 13.18 7.86 2.87
CA PRO A 161 11.96 7.74 2.06
C PRO A 161 11.91 8.62 0.80
N LYS A 162 12.60 9.78 0.82
CA LYS A 162 12.69 10.69 -0.34
C LYS A 162 13.37 10.08 -1.57
N PHE A 163 14.13 9.00 -1.37
CA PHE A 163 14.82 8.28 -2.43
C PHE A 163 14.06 7.06 -2.93
N ASN A 164 12.86 6.79 -2.40
CA ASN A 164 12.00 5.75 -2.95
C ASN A 164 11.65 6.08 -4.40
N TYR A 165 11.61 5.04 -5.22
CA TYR A 165 11.38 5.18 -6.63
C TYR A 165 10.78 3.91 -7.21
N VAL A 166 9.98 4.08 -8.23
CA VAL A 166 9.55 3.02 -9.14
C VAL A 166 9.36 3.68 -10.50
N GLU A 167 9.89 3.05 -11.54
CA GLU A 167 9.64 3.47 -12.91
C GLU A 167 8.39 2.73 -13.38
N PRO A 168 7.25 3.43 -13.51
CA PRO A 168 6.05 2.81 -14.04
C PRO A 168 6.30 2.43 -15.50
N TYR A 169 5.95 1.21 -15.89
CA TYR A 169 5.71 0.94 -17.29
C TYR A 169 4.39 1.60 -17.72
N ASP A 170 4.12 1.57 -19.02
CA ASP A 170 2.84 2.04 -19.59
C ASP A 170 1.61 1.33 -18.95
N SER A 171 0.42 1.70 -19.42
CA SER A 171 -0.85 1.11 -18.99
C SER A 171 -0.83 -0.43 -19.01
N ILE A 172 -1.68 -1.06 -18.20
CA ILE A 172 -1.88 -2.51 -18.22
C ILE A 172 -2.12 -3.03 -19.65
N VAL A 173 -1.48 -4.13 -20.00
CA VAL A 173 -1.68 -4.82 -21.27
C VAL A 173 -2.64 -5.96 -21.03
N ALA A 174 -3.82 -5.92 -21.65
CA ALA A 174 -4.82 -6.96 -21.51
C ALA A 174 -5.02 -7.66 -22.85
N PHE A 175 -4.87 -8.99 -22.86
CA PHE A 175 -5.14 -9.83 -24.02
C PHE A 175 -5.98 -11.02 -23.58
N GLN A 176 -7.21 -11.11 -24.12
CA GLN A 176 -8.21 -12.09 -23.69
C GLN A 176 -8.43 -12.01 -22.17
N ALA A 177 -8.26 -13.12 -21.45
CA ALA A 177 -8.40 -13.22 -20.00
C ALA A 177 -7.04 -13.10 -19.27
N THR A 178 -6.01 -12.56 -19.92
CA THR A 178 -4.69 -12.32 -19.31
C THR A 178 -4.42 -10.83 -19.22
N ILE A 179 -3.92 -10.38 -18.06
CA ILE A 179 -3.39 -9.04 -17.85
C ILE A 179 -1.91 -9.17 -17.55
N GLU A 180 -1.11 -8.33 -18.20
CA GLU A 180 0.28 -8.10 -17.88
C GLU A 180 0.46 -6.65 -17.42
N TRP A 181 1.16 -6.48 -16.32
CA TRP A 181 1.60 -5.18 -15.84
C TRP A 181 3.02 -5.27 -15.32
N THR A 182 3.88 -4.37 -15.78
CA THR A 182 5.30 -4.39 -15.44
C THR A 182 5.69 -3.12 -14.70
N ILE A 183 6.61 -3.24 -13.75
CA ILE A 183 7.29 -2.11 -13.12
C ILE A 183 8.79 -2.31 -13.23
N PHE A 184 9.53 -1.21 -13.30
CA PHE A 184 10.98 -1.22 -13.40
C PHE A 184 11.62 -0.47 -12.23
N LYS A 185 12.87 -0.82 -11.91
CA LYS A 185 13.73 -0.08 -10.99
C LYS A 185 13.08 0.19 -9.62
N LEU A 186 12.34 -0.80 -9.10
CA LEU A 186 11.71 -0.67 -7.79
C LEU A 186 12.78 -0.47 -6.71
N ARG A 187 12.74 0.69 -6.07
CA ARG A 187 13.55 1.06 -4.91
C ARG A 187 12.62 1.33 -3.74
N ALA A 188 12.15 0.25 -3.13
CA ALA A 188 11.30 0.23 -1.95
C ALA A 188 11.52 -1.09 -1.19
N HIS A 189 10.96 -1.21 0.01
CA HIS A 189 10.95 -2.45 0.76
C HIS A 189 10.18 -3.55 -0.01
N PRO A 190 10.62 -4.83 0.00
CA PRO A 190 9.94 -5.93 -0.71
C PRO A 190 8.44 -6.09 -0.37
N ALA A 191 8.04 -5.70 0.83
CA ALA A 191 6.62 -5.67 1.24
C ALA A 191 5.73 -4.75 0.36
N ALA A 192 6.31 -3.85 -0.44
CA ALA A 192 5.57 -3.11 -1.46
C ALA A 192 4.97 -4.07 -2.52
N ILE A 193 5.62 -5.19 -2.81
CA ILE A 193 5.11 -6.24 -3.70
C ILE A 193 3.98 -7.01 -3.03
N ASP A 194 4.12 -7.33 -1.74
CA ASP A 194 3.04 -7.96 -0.96
C ASP A 194 1.76 -7.10 -0.97
N ALA A 195 1.91 -5.79 -0.92
CA ALA A 195 0.80 -4.84 -1.04
C ALA A 195 0.08 -4.94 -2.39
N LEU A 196 0.81 -5.16 -3.50
CA LEU A 196 0.21 -5.41 -4.82
C LEU A 196 -0.57 -6.72 -4.84
N VAL A 197 -0.02 -7.79 -4.25
CA VAL A 197 -0.72 -9.08 -4.11
C VAL A 197 -2.05 -8.88 -3.37
N ASN A 198 -2.06 -8.07 -2.31
CA ASN A 198 -3.29 -7.73 -1.58
C ASN A 198 -4.29 -6.93 -2.43
N ILE A 199 -3.82 -5.97 -3.24
CA ILE A 199 -4.66 -5.24 -4.21
C ILE A 199 -5.30 -6.21 -5.20
N PHE A 200 -4.52 -7.12 -5.79
CA PHE A 200 -5.03 -8.12 -6.73
C PHE A 200 -6.00 -9.10 -6.06
N SER A 201 -5.77 -9.47 -4.81
CA SER A 201 -6.68 -10.28 -3.99
C SER A 201 -8.04 -9.59 -3.78
N LYS A 202 -8.03 -8.29 -3.47
CA LYS A 202 -9.27 -7.50 -3.37
C LYS A 202 -9.99 -7.41 -4.71
N PHE A 203 -9.27 -7.05 -5.78
CA PHE A 203 -9.80 -6.97 -7.13
C PHE A 203 -10.45 -8.30 -7.56
N GLY A 204 -9.77 -9.42 -7.29
CA GLY A 204 -10.22 -10.77 -7.57
C GLY A 204 -11.51 -11.19 -6.88
N GLN A 205 -11.81 -10.61 -5.72
CA GLN A 205 -12.97 -10.95 -4.90
C GLN A 205 -14.16 -10.01 -5.12
N GLU A 206 -13.90 -8.72 -5.36
CA GLU A 206 -14.96 -7.71 -5.43
C GLU A 206 -15.32 -7.28 -6.85
N ILE A 207 -14.37 -7.33 -7.78
CA ILE A 207 -14.51 -6.70 -9.10
C ILE A 207 -14.61 -7.75 -10.20
N GLN A 208 -13.55 -8.54 -10.40
CA GLN A 208 -13.50 -9.54 -11.45
C GLN A 208 -12.63 -10.71 -11.03
N ARG A 209 -13.15 -11.93 -11.20
CA ARG A 209 -12.50 -13.15 -10.69
C ARG A 209 -11.13 -13.39 -11.31
N VAL A 210 -10.10 -13.31 -10.47
CA VAL A 210 -8.72 -13.75 -10.77
C VAL A 210 -8.61 -15.24 -10.45
N THR A 211 -8.02 -16.02 -11.35
CA THR A 211 -7.76 -17.46 -11.18
C THR A 211 -6.32 -17.74 -10.79
N ARG A 212 -5.38 -16.91 -11.27
CA ARG A 212 -3.95 -17.04 -10.98
C ARG A 212 -3.26 -15.68 -11.01
N LEU A 213 -2.24 -15.53 -10.18
CA LEU A 213 -1.26 -14.45 -10.21
C LEU A 213 0.15 -15.04 -10.24
N THR A 214 0.94 -14.63 -11.23
CA THR A 214 2.36 -14.94 -11.33
C THR A 214 3.17 -13.64 -11.25
N ILE A 215 4.26 -13.65 -10.49
CA ILE A 215 5.27 -12.59 -10.46
C ILE A 215 6.53 -13.12 -11.12
N GLU A 216 6.95 -12.46 -12.20
CA GLU A 216 8.13 -12.77 -13.03
C GLU A 216 9.20 -11.70 -12.94
#